data_AF-A0A1H8BTP3-F1
#
_entry.id   AF-A0A1H8BTP3-F1
#
_cell.length_a   1.000
_cell.length_b   1.000
_cell.length_c   1.000
_cell.angle_alpha   90.00
_cell.angle_beta   90.00
_cell.angle_gamma   90.00
#
_symmetry.space_group_name_H-M   'P 1'
#
loop_
_entity.id
_entity.type
_entity.pdbx_description
1 polymer ?
#
loop_
_entity_poly.entity_id
_entity_poly.type
_entity_poly.pdbx_seq_one_letter_code
_entity_poly.pdbx_strand_id
1 'polypeptide(L)'
;MHAAMDDHKATERHDEGEAAFRRGCELLDGGAGEDAEVQFVEAAALGARDVPWRITQAYLEAHDARAAGWMRRAASSLSRPGGITVTPGTLPILTITSEDYEVLASQVWCVAVTGCDPVAGAAALRAADPSVRQATEDGRIPSDEEIHTAPYYANYLWVDEANLTLTLDAKDGIMPMLARVVLTVLVEELERAGATRARLHTPRSAWPKDWPTD
;
A
#
# COMPACT_ATOMS: atom_id res chain seq x y z
N MET A 1 36.68 8.15 -5.56
CA MET A 1 36.64 6.95 -6.41
C MET A 1 35.74 5.84 -5.86
N HIS A 2 35.53 5.72 -4.55
CA HIS A 2 34.61 4.72 -3.95
C HIS A 2 33.13 5.01 -4.23
N ALA A 3 32.68 6.25 -4.01
CA ALA A 3 31.26 6.65 -4.18
C ALA A 3 30.69 6.42 -5.59
N ALA A 4 31.49 6.60 -6.65
CA ALA A 4 31.05 6.37 -8.03
C ALA A 4 30.87 4.87 -8.36
N MET A 5 31.59 3.99 -7.66
CA MET A 5 31.48 2.55 -7.84
C MET A 5 30.28 1.97 -7.07
N ASP A 6 29.93 2.58 -5.94
CA ASP A 6 28.75 2.20 -5.15
C ASP A 6 27.45 2.63 -5.84
N ASP A 7 27.44 3.81 -6.48
CA ASP A 7 26.29 4.33 -7.23
C ASP A 7 25.98 3.49 -8.50
N HIS A 8 27.04 3.05 -9.19
CA HIS A 8 26.90 2.17 -10.35
C HIS A 8 26.29 0.81 -9.97
N LYS A 9 26.75 0.20 -8.88
CA LYS A 9 26.20 -1.08 -8.38
C LYS A 9 24.76 -0.95 -7.89
N ALA A 10 24.38 0.18 -7.30
CA ALA A 10 23.01 0.43 -6.88
C ALA A 10 22.07 0.52 -8.10
N THR A 11 22.53 1.18 -9.17
CA THR A 11 21.80 1.30 -10.44
C THR A 11 21.63 -0.06 -11.12
N GLU A 12 22.69 -0.86 -11.23
CA GLU A 12 22.63 -2.19 -11.86
C GLU A 12 21.63 -3.12 -11.15
N ARG A 13 21.62 -3.14 -9.81
CA ARG A 13 20.68 -3.95 -9.03
C ARG A 13 19.23 -3.51 -9.24
N HIS A 14 18.99 -2.22 -9.36
CA HIS A 14 17.66 -1.68 -9.64
C HIS A 14 17.16 -2.13 -11.02
N ASP A 15 18.01 -2.05 -12.05
CA ASP A 15 17.67 -2.47 -13.40
C ASP A 15 17.41 -3.99 -13.50
N GLU A 16 18.17 -4.80 -12.76
CA GLU A 16 17.93 -6.24 -12.60
C GLU A 16 16.57 -6.51 -11.96
N GLY A 17 16.21 -5.76 -10.91
CA GLY A 17 14.91 -5.85 -10.25
C GLY A 17 13.74 -5.52 -11.18
N GLU A 18 13.88 -4.47 -12.00
CA GLU A 18 12.87 -4.12 -13.01
C GLU A 18 12.76 -5.17 -14.12
N ALA A 19 13.88 -5.75 -14.54
CA ALA A 19 13.87 -6.84 -15.52
C ALA A 19 13.16 -8.09 -14.96
N ALA A 20 13.41 -8.44 -13.70
CA ALA A 20 12.70 -9.53 -13.02
C ALA A 20 11.20 -9.24 -12.89
N PHE A 21 10.82 -8.00 -12.52
CA PHE A 21 9.42 -7.60 -12.44
C PHE A 21 8.70 -7.80 -13.78
N ARG A 22 9.27 -7.30 -14.88
CA ARG A 22 8.69 -7.45 -16.23
C ARG A 22 8.52 -8.93 -16.63
N ARG A 23 9.53 -9.76 -16.38
CA ARG A 23 9.43 -11.22 -16.64
C ARG A 23 8.33 -11.87 -15.80
N GLY A 24 8.18 -11.46 -14.55
CA GLY A 24 7.08 -11.91 -13.69
C GLY A 24 5.71 -11.59 -14.27
N CYS A 25 5.51 -10.37 -14.77
CA CYS A 25 4.28 -9.98 -15.47
C CYS A 25 4.03 -10.84 -16.73
N GLU A 26 5.05 -11.00 -17.59
CA GLU A 26 4.93 -11.81 -18.81
C GLU A 26 4.55 -13.27 -18.51
N LEU A 27 5.13 -13.86 -17.48
CA LEU A 27 4.80 -15.22 -17.03
C LEU A 27 3.39 -15.31 -16.45
N LEU A 28 2.98 -14.31 -15.67
CA LEU A 28 1.65 -14.24 -15.09
C LEU A 28 0.58 -14.16 -16.19
N ASP A 29 0.76 -13.28 -17.18
CA ASP A 29 -0.11 -13.14 -18.35
C ASP A 29 -0.16 -14.43 -19.18
N GLY A 30 0.94 -15.18 -19.20
CA GLY A 30 1.04 -16.50 -19.84
C GLY A 30 0.44 -17.66 -19.02
N GLY A 31 -0.10 -17.40 -17.83
CA GLY A 31 -0.65 -18.41 -16.92
C GLY A 31 0.38 -19.25 -16.16
N ALA A 32 1.67 -18.90 -16.25
CA ALA A 32 2.78 -19.54 -15.55
C ALA A 32 2.95 -18.95 -14.15
N GLY A 33 1.89 -19.04 -13.34
CA GLY A 33 1.79 -18.36 -12.06
C GLY A 33 2.95 -18.67 -11.09
N GLU A 34 3.37 -19.92 -10.96
CA GLU A 34 4.46 -20.32 -10.05
C GLU A 34 5.80 -19.71 -10.49
N ASP A 35 6.11 -19.74 -11.78
CA ASP A 35 7.32 -19.13 -12.34
C ASP A 35 7.30 -17.61 -12.19
N ALA A 36 6.12 -16.98 -12.33
CA ALA A 36 5.94 -15.56 -12.07
C ALA A 36 6.27 -15.18 -10.62
N GLU A 37 5.87 -15.99 -9.63
CA GLU A 37 6.21 -15.75 -8.21
C GLU A 37 7.72 -15.77 -7.99
N VAL A 38 8.45 -16.67 -8.64
CA VAL A 38 9.92 -16.70 -8.54
C VAL A 38 10.53 -15.38 -9.02
N GLN A 39 10.07 -14.88 -10.18
CA GLN A 39 10.54 -13.61 -10.73
C GLN A 39 10.14 -12.41 -9.86
N PHE A 40 8.94 -12.42 -9.27
CA PHE A 40 8.49 -11.36 -8.38
C PHE A 40 9.23 -11.34 -7.03
N VAL A 41 9.59 -12.50 -6.47
CA VAL A 41 10.45 -12.57 -5.28
C VAL A 41 11.83 -11.97 -5.57
N GLU A 42 12.41 -12.28 -6.74
CA GLU A 42 13.68 -11.69 -7.18
C GLU A 42 13.55 -10.18 -7.37
N ALA A 43 12.49 -9.72 -8.04
CA ALA A 43 12.21 -8.30 -8.24
C ALA A 43 12.09 -7.55 -6.91
N ALA A 44 11.38 -8.10 -5.93
CA ALA A 44 11.21 -7.48 -4.62
C ALA A 44 12.51 -7.45 -3.79
N ALA A 45 13.43 -8.39 -4.03
CA ALA A 45 14.73 -8.43 -3.35
C ALA A 45 15.76 -7.45 -3.93
N LEU A 46 15.66 -7.13 -5.22
CA LEU A 46 16.61 -6.29 -5.95
C LEU A 46 16.09 -4.87 -6.22
N GLY A 47 14.78 -4.72 -6.35
CA GLY A 47 14.13 -3.49 -6.80
C GLY A 47 13.85 -2.47 -5.70
N ALA A 48 13.17 -1.40 -6.10
CA ALA A 48 12.78 -0.31 -5.23
C ALA A 48 11.66 -0.71 -4.23
N ARG A 49 11.46 0.12 -3.21
CA ARG A 49 10.50 -0.12 -2.10
C ARG A 49 9.04 -0.27 -2.57
N ASP A 50 8.74 0.22 -3.77
CA ASP A 50 7.42 0.18 -4.39
C ASP A 50 7.15 -1.09 -5.21
N VAL A 51 8.17 -1.89 -5.52
CA VAL A 51 8.02 -3.13 -6.31
C VAL A 51 6.98 -4.09 -5.71
N PRO A 52 6.92 -4.36 -4.40
CA PRO A 52 5.85 -5.18 -3.81
C PRO A 52 4.43 -4.67 -4.08
N TRP A 53 4.24 -3.36 -4.18
CA TRP A 53 2.94 -2.74 -4.50
C TRP A 53 2.54 -2.99 -5.95
N ARG A 54 3.52 -2.88 -6.87
CA ARG A 54 3.32 -3.19 -8.29
C ARG A 54 3.06 -4.68 -8.53
N ILE A 55 3.72 -5.56 -7.78
CA ILE A 55 3.45 -7.00 -7.82
C ILE A 55 2.03 -7.29 -7.32
N THR A 56 1.62 -6.64 -6.24
CA THR A 56 0.24 -6.73 -5.72
C THR A 56 -0.77 -6.33 -6.79
N GLN A 57 -0.53 -5.21 -7.49
CA GLN A 57 -1.36 -4.74 -8.60
C GLN A 57 -1.42 -5.76 -9.75
N ALA A 58 -0.28 -6.32 -10.18
CA ALA A 58 -0.24 -7.31 -11.25
C ALA A 58 -1.06 -8.57 -10.91
N TYR A 59 -0.91 -9.12 -9.70
CA TYR A 59 -1.73 -10.25 -9.26
C TYR A 59 -3.21 -9.90 -9.14
N LEU A 60 -3.54 -8.68 -8.70
CA LEU A 60 -4.92 -8.21 -8.61
C LEU A 60 -5.59 -8.13 -10.00
N GLU A 61 -4.88 -7.59 -10.99
CA GLU A 61 -5.34 -7.51 -12.38
C GLU A 61 -5.52 -8.89 -13.02
N ALA A 62 -4.71 -9.86 -12.62
CA ALA A 62 -4.85 -11.27 -13.01
C ALA A 62 -5.93 -12.02 -12.20
N HIS A 63 -6.65 -11.35 -11.28
CA HIS A 63 -7.60 -11.96 -10.35
C HIS A 63 -7.02 -13.11 -9.51
N ASP A 64 -5.75 -13.00 -9.13
CA ASP A 64 -5.02 -14.03 -8.38
C ASP A 64 -4.96 -13.70 -6.89
N ALA A 65 -5.31 -14.68 -6.06
CA ALA A 65 -5.35 -14.60 -4.59
C ALA A 65 -4.02 -14.18 -3.95
N ARG A 66 -2.89 -14.44 -4.62
CA ARG A 66 -1.56 -14.07 -4.14
C ARG A 66 -1.38 -12.56 -3.99
N ALA A 67 -2.24 -11.75 -4.61
CA ALA A 67 -2.33 -10.32 -4.35
C ALA A 67 -2.44 -10.01 -2.84
N ALA A 68 -3.23 -10.76 -2.07
CA ALA A 68 -3.38 -10.52 -0.63
C ALA A 68 -2.08 -10.75 0.17
N GLY A 69 -1.31 -11.78 -0.19
CA GLY A 69 -0.01 -12.06 0.40
C GLY A 69 1.02 -10.97 0.08
N TRP A 70 1.04 -10.51 -1.17
CA TRP A 70 1.90 -9.42 -1.61
C TRP A 70 1.53 -8.08 -0.99
N MET A 71 0.23 -7.80 -0.81
CA MET A 71 -0.24 -6.60 -0.12
C MET A 71 0.32 -6.51 1.31
N ARG A 72 0.36 -7.64 2.03
CA ARG A 72 0.94 -7.69 3.38
C ARG A 72 2.44 -7.38 3.39
N ARG A 73 3.18 -7.90 2.40
CA ARG A 73 4.61 -7.59 2.21
C ARG A 73 4.81 -6.12 1.85
N ALA A 74 3.95 -5.58 0.99
CA ALA A 74 3.98 -4.20 0.54
C ALA A 74 3.71 -3.20 1.67
N ALA A 75 2.67 -3.43 2.48
CA ALA A 75 2.41 -2.62 3.68
C ALA A 75 3.62 -2.62 4.63
N SER A 76 4.23 -3.79 4.85
CA SER A 76 5.41 -3.92 5.71
C SER A 76 6.64 -3.19 5.18
N SER A 77 6.78 -3.04 3.85
CA SER A 77 7.95 -2.39 3.23
C SER A 77 8.08 -0.91 3.59
N LEU A 78 6.99 -0.27 4.02
CA LEU A 78 6.97 1.12 4.47
C LEU A 78 7.53 1.31 5.88
N SER A 79 7.62 0.24 6.69
CA SER A 79 8.17 0.32 8.04
C SER A 79 9.64 0.77 8.06
N ARG A 80 10.02 1.47 9.13
CA ARG A 80 11.42 1.86 9.40
C ARG A 80 11.88 1.23 10.73
N PRO A 81 13.06 0.57 10.79
CA PRO A 81 13.60 0.06 12.04
C PRO A 81 13.72 1.15 13.10
N GLY A 82 13.12 0.94 14.27
CA GLY A 82 13.13 1.89 15.38
C GLY A 82 12.25 3.14 15.22
N GLY A 83 11.54 3.27 14.09
CA GLY A 83 10.70 4.41 13.74
C GLY A 83 9.22 4.07 13.64
N ILE A 84 8.54 4.70 12.68
CA ILE A 84 7.15 4.41 12.35
C ILE A 84 7.05 3.04 11.68
N THR A 85 6.08 2.25 12.12
CA THR A 85 5.82 0.89 11.63
C THR A 85 4.43 0.80 11.02
N VAL A 86 4.32 0.03 9.95
CA VAL A 86 3.07 -0.30 9.27
C VAL A 86 2.83 -1.79 9.46
N THR A 87 1.71 -2.14 10.08
CA THR A 87 1.37 -3.55 10.32
C THR A 87 1.11 -4.24 8.97
N PRO A 88 1.53 -5.50 8.75
CA PRO A 88 1.30 -6.20 7.48
C PRO A 88 -0.18 -6.22 7.06
N GLY A 89 -1.11 -6.32 8.01
CA GLY A 89 -2.56 -6.29 7.76
C GLY A 89 -3.17 -4.89 7.68
N THR A 90 -2.39 -3.85 7.38
CA THR A 90 -2.93 -2.49 7.19
C THR A 90 -3.43 -2.35 5.76
N LEU A 91 -4.68 -1.93 5.59
CA LEU A 91 -5.40 -1.85 4.31
C LEU A 91 -5.34 -3.19 3.53
N PRO A 92 -5.72 -4.32 4.14
CA PRO A 92 -5.52 -5.63 3.53
C PRO A 92 -6.45 -5.83 2.33
N ILE A 93 -6.00 -6.60 1.32
CA ILE A 93 -6.92 -7.18 0.34
C ILE A 93 -7.65 -8.33 1.04
N LEU A 94 -8.96 -8.17 1.22
CA LEU A 94 -9.85 -9.17 1.77
C LEU A 94 -10.40 -10.06 0.64
N THR A 95 -10.15 -11.36 0.71
CA THR A 95 -10.67 -12.37 -0.22
C THR A 95 -11.70 -13.29 0.48
N ILE A 96 -12.89 -13.40 -0.09
CA ILE A 96 -13.93 -14.32 0.35
C ILE A 96 -13.74 -15.59 -0.46
N THR A 97 -13.24 -16.63 0.19
CA THR A 97 -13.05 -17.95 -0.43
C THR A 97 -14.21 -18.87 -0.07
N SER A 98 -14.76 -19.51 -1.09
CA SER A 98 -15.73 -20.61 -1.04
C SER A 98 -15.13 -21.84 -1.76
N GLU A 99 -15.75 -23.01 -1.63
CA GLU A 99 -15.34 -24.22 -2.37
C GLU A 99 -15.30 -23.99 -3.89
N ASP A 100 -16.18 -23.12 -4.39
CA ASP A 100 -16.41 -22.90 -5.83
C ASP A 100 -15.83 -21.60 -6.39
N TYR A 101 -15.42 -20.66 -5.54
CA TYR A 101 -14.94 -19.35 -6.00
C TYR A 101 -14.12 -18.62 -4.93
N GLU A 102 -13.25 -17.73 -5.39
CA GLU A 102 -12.63 -16.70 -4.57
C GLU A 102 -13.02 -15.34 -5.14
N VAL A 103 -13.67 -14.50 -4.33
CA VAL A 103 -14.06 -13.15 -4.73
C VAL A 103 -13.45 -12.12 -3.80
N LEU A 104 -13.13 -10.98 -4.39
CA LEU A 104 -12.62 -9.83 -3.70
C LEU A 104 -13.76 -9.13 -2.93
N ALA A 105 -13.58 -8.86 -1.64
CA ALA A 105 -14.58 -8.17 -0.84
C ALA A 105 -14.49 -6.64 -1.03
N SER A 106 -15.65 -5.96 -1.07
CA SER A 106 -15.75 -4.51 -0.86
C SER A 106 -15.10 -4.14 0.48
N GLN A 107 -14.37 -3.04 0.49
CA GLN A 107 -13.65 -2.59 1.68
C GLN A 107 -13.85 -1.11 1.92
N VAL A 108 -14.37 -0.79 3.10
CA VAL A 108 -14.15 0.53 3.70
C VAL A 108 -12.78 0.49 4.36
N TRP A 109 -11.92 1.39 3.91
CA TRP A 109 -10.53 1.41 4.35
C TRP A 109 -10.40 2.26 5.61
N CYS A 110 -9.74 1.71 6.61
CA CYS A 110 -9.51 2.42 7.86
C CYS A 110 -8.07 2.19 8.32
N VAL A 111 -7.41 3.27 8.72
CA VAL A 111 -6.08 3.27 9.32
C VAL A 111 -6.17 3.94 10.69
N ALA A 112 -5.76 3.22 11.71
CA ALA A 112 -5.59 3.71 13.07
C ALA A 112 -4.11 3.93 13.38
N VAL A 113 -3.82 5.05 14.03
CA VAL A 113 -2.46 5.42 14.48
C VAL A 113 -2.38 5.22 15.99
N THR A 114 -1.36 4.49 16.43
CA THR A 114 -1.11 4.23 17.87
C THR A 114 0.37 4.42 18.22
N GLY A 115 0.67 4.56 19.51
CA GLY A 115 2.05 4.58 20.00
C GLY A 115 2.82 5.89 19.74
N CYS A 116 2.11 6.97 19.40
CA CYS A 116 2.65 8.33 19.30
C CYS A 116 1.97 9.26 20.32
N ASP A 117 2.47 10.49 20.41
CA ASP A 117 1.77 11.57 21.10
C ASP A 117 0.41 11.84 20.40
N PRO A 118 -0.72 11.93 21.13
CA PRO A 118 -2.03 12.12 20.51
C PRO A 118 -2.18 13.46 19.78
N VAL A 119 -1.52 14.54 20.23
CA VAL A 119 -1.59 15.85 19.57
C VAL A 119 -0.84 15.81 18.25
N ALA A 120 0.35 15.19 18.23
CA ALA A 120 1.10 14.96 17.00
C ALA A 120 0.34 14.05 16.03
N GLY A 121 -0.27 12.96 16.54
CA GLY A 121 -1.10 12.05 15.74
C GLY A 121 -2.28 12.76 15.09
N ALA A 122 -3.05 13.54 15.86
CA ALA A 122 -4.19 14.29 15.34
C ALA A 122 -3.77 15.36 14.32
N ALA A 123 -2.64 16.06 14.57
CA ALA A 123 -2.09 17.02 13.63
C ALA A 123 -1.69 16.37 12.30
N ALA A 124 -1.04 15.20 12.35
CA ALA A 124 -0.67 14.44 11.16
C ALA A 124 -1.88 13.99 10.36
N LEU A 125 -2.93 13.45 11.01
CA LEU A 125 -4.14 13.02 10.32
C LEU A 125 -4.87 14.18 9.63
N ARG A 126 -4.94 15.35 10.29
CA ARG A 126 -5.49 16.57 9.67
C ARG A 126 -4.67 17.02 8.47
N ALA A 127 -3.34 16.97 8.56
CA ALA A 127 -2.46 17.37 7.48
C ALA A 127 -2.52 16.40 6.28
N ALA A 128 -2.77 15.11 6.54
CA ALA A 128 -2.90 14.09 5.50
C ALA A 128 -4.19 14.21 4.67
N ASP A 129 -5.28 14.71 5.28
CA ASP A 129 -6.61 14.82 4.63
C ASP A 129 -6.56 15.41 3.20
N PRO A 130 -6.00 16.61 2.94
CA PRO A 130 -5.98 17.18 1.60
C PRO A 130 -5.19 16.32 0.60
N SER A 131 -4.00 15.83 1.00
CA SER A 131 -3.16 15.01 0.15
C SER A 131 -3.82 13.68 -0.20
N VAL A 132 -4.46 13.01 0.77
CA VAL A 132 -5.12 11.73 0.52
C VAL A 132 -6.37 11.90 -0.34
N ARG A 133 -7.17 12.96 -0.13
CA ARG A 133 -8.37 13.20 -0.94
C ARG A 133 -8.05 13.47 -2.40
N GLN A 134 -6.93 14.15 -2.65
CA GLN A 134 -6.56 14.59 -4.00
C GLN A 134 -5.67 13.59 -4.72
N ALA A 135 -4.96 12.71 -4.01
CA ALA A 135 -4.01 11.84 -4.66
C ALA A 135 -4.69 10.75 -5.50
N THR A 136 -4.14 10.55 -6.70
CA THR A 136 -4.43 9.40 -7.55
C THR A 136 -3.62 8.19 -7.10
N GLU A 137 -3.88 7.03 -7.71
CA GLU A 137 -3.19 5.77 -7.42
C GLU A 137 -1.65 5.85 -7.58
N ASP A 138 -1.16 6.62 -8.55
CA ASP A 138 0.27 6.87 -8.76
C ASP A 138 0.87 7.89 -7.78
N GLY A 139 0.05 8.48 -6.89
CA GLY A 139 0.49 9.39 -5.83
C GLY A 139 0.69 10.83 -6.27
N ARG A 140 0.31 11.17 -7.51
CA ARG A 140 0.28 12.56 -7.97
C ARG A 140 -1.02 13.23 -7.50
N ILE A 141 -0.96 14.55 -7.39
CA ILE A 141 -2.15 15.39 -7.27
C ILE A 141 -2.52 15.80 -8.70
N PRO A 142 -3.69 15.38 -9.21
CA PRO A 142 -4.16 15.79 -10.52
C PRO A 142 -4.45 17.29 -10.49
N SER A 143 -4.19 17.97 -11.60
CA SER A 143 -4.63 19.34 -11.81
C SER A 143 -6.17 19.43 -11.83
N ASP A 144 -6.73 20.63 -11.67
CA ASP A 144 -8.19 20.85 -11.70
C ASP A 144 -8.86 20.30 -12.97
N GLU A 145 -8.17 20.34 -14.12
CA GLU A 145 -8.65 19.79 -15.39
C GLU A 145 -8.63 18.25 -15.41
N GLU A 146 -7.69 17.65 -14.68
CA GLU A 146 -7.54 16.20 -14.59
C GLU A 146 -8.44 15.58 -13.53
N ILE A 147 -8.90 16.32 -12.51
CA ILE A 147 -9.76 15.78 -11.43
C ILE A 147 -11.00 15.06 -11.99
N HIS A 148 -11.55 15.54 -13.10
CA HIS A 148 -12.74 14.96 -13.74
C HIS A 148 -12.44 13.75 -14.65
N THR A 149 -11.16 13.50 -14.96
CA THR A 149 -10.71 12.43 -15.87
C THR A 149 -9.75 11.45 -15.19
N ALA A 150 -9.26 11.77 -14.00
CA ALA A 150 -8.43 10.91 -13.19
C ALA A 150 -9.20 9.64 -12.87
N PRO A 151 -8.60 8.45 -13.09
CA PRO A 151 -9.33 7.21 -13.03
C PRO A 151 -9.94 6.96 -11.65
N TYR A 152 -9.22 7.29 -10.56
CA TYR A 152 -9.68 7.07 -9.19
C TYR A 152 -9.07 8.03 -8.16
N TYR A 153 -9.89 8.45 -7.18
CA TYR A 153 -9.54 9.16 -5.94
C TYR A 153 -10.54 8.74 -4.85
N ALA A 154 -10.20 8.97 -3.57
CA ALA A 154 -11.08 8.64 -2.45
C ALA A 154 -12.37 9.48 -2.48
N ASN A 155 -13.53 8.83 -2.51
CA ASN A 155 -14.83 9.52 -2.58
C ASN A 155 -15.18 10.25 -1.29
N TYR A 156 -14.94 9.58 -0.18
CA TYR A 156 -15.15 10.10 1.15
C TYR A 156 -13.93 9.80 2.00
N LEU A 157 -13.58 10.76 2.84
CA LEU A 157 -12.54 10.61 3.83
C LEU A 157 -13.03 11.25 5.12
N TRP A 158 -12.78 10.60 6.24
CA TRP A 158 -13.20 11.01 7.56
C TRP A 158 -12.04 10.84 8.53
N VAL A 159 -11.69 11.92 9.22
CA VAL A 159 -10.69 11.92 10.29
C VAL A 159 -11.40 12.00 11.63
N ASP A 160 -11.14 11.02 12.49
CA ASP A 160 -11.53 11.04 13.89
C ASP A 160 -10.27 11.25 14.74
N GLU A 161 -10.07 12.50 15.15
CA GLU A 161 -8.92 12.91 15.95
C GLU A 161 -8.94 12.33 17.37
N ALA A 162 -10.12 12.03 17.91
CA ALA A 162 -10.23 11.49 19.26
C ALA A 162 -9.76 10.04 19.31
N ASN A 163 -10.03 9.28 18.24
CA ASN A 163 -9.63 7.88 18.10
C ASN A 163 -8.36 7.68 17.26
N LEU A 164 -7.81 8.77 16.70
CA LEU A 164 -6.66 8.76 15.78
C LEU A 164 -6.85 7.80 14.60
N THR A 165 -8.02 7.88 13.97
CA THR A 165 -8.37 7.07 12.80
C THR A 165 -8.66 7.91 11.58
N LEU A 166 -8.20 7.43 10.43
CA LEU A 166 -8.59 7.92 9.11
C LEU A 166 -9.35 6.80 8.40
N THR A 167 -10.59 7.10 8.01
CA THR A 167 -11.45 6.21 7.24
C THR A 167 -11.63 6.79 5.85
N LEU A 168 -11.53 5.96 4.82
CA LEU A 168 -11.74 6.36 3.44
C LEU A 168 -12.60 5.34 2.68
N ASP A 169 -13.45 5.84 1.79
CA ASP A 169 -14.25 5.07 0.85
C ASP A 169 -13.62 5.18 -0.54
N ALA A 170 -13.13 4.05 -1.04
CA ALA A 170 -12.50 3.92 -2.36
C ALA A 170 -13.45 3.29 -3.40
N LYS A 171 -14.77 3.57 -3.33
CA LYS A 171 -15.79 3.04 -4.26
C LYS A 171 -15.83 1.52 -4.29
N ASP A 172 -15.67 0.89 -3.13
CA ASP A 172 -15.58 -0.56 -3.00
C ASP A 172 -14.42 -1.22 -3.77
N GLY A 173 -13.52 -0.44 -4.37
CA GLY A 173 -12.41 -0.93 -5.16
C GLY A 173 -11.22 -1.37 -4.30
N ILE A 174 -10.46 -2.33 -4.82
CA ILE A 174 -9.16 -2.71 -4.26
C ILE A 174 -8.10 -1.99 -5.08
N MET A 175 -7.39 -1.07 -4.43
CA MET A 175 -6.48 -0.14 -5.13
C MET A 175 -5.10 -0.15 -4.46
N PRO A 176 -4.28 -1.21 -4.61
CA PRO A 176 -2.99 -1.34 -3.92
C PRO A 176 -2.14 -0.07 -4.01
N MET A 177 -2.14 0.57 -5.18
CA MET A 177 -1.39 1.80 -5.41
C MET A 177 -1.94 2.99 -4.62
N LEU A 178 -3.27 3.17 -4.51
CA LEU A 178 -3.88 4.15 -3.60
C LEU A 178 -3.54 3.86 -2.13
N ALA A 179 -3.56 2.59 -1.71
CA ALA A 179 -3.17 2.22 -0.34
C ALA A 179 -1.72 2.59 -0.04
N ARG A 180 -0.80 2.38 -1.00
CA ARG A 180 0.59 2.84 -0.90
C ARG A 180 0.65 4.33 -0.61
N VAL A 181 -0.10 5.12 -1.38
CA VAL A 181 -0.13 6.58 -1.27
C VAL A 181 -0.66 7.01 0.08
N VAL A 182 -1.81 6.48 0.51
CA VAL A 182 -2.40 6.75 1.84
C VAL A 182 -1.38 6.50 2.95
N LEU A 183 -0.74 5.32 2.96
CA LEU A 183 0.20 4.96 4.01
C LEU A 183 1.49 5.78 3.95
N THR A 184 1.97 6.12 2.76
CA THR A 184 3.16 6.97 2.58
C THR A 184 2.90 8.37 3.13
N VAL A 185 1.79 9.00 2.73
CA VAL A 185 1.37 10.31 3.25
C VAL A 185 1.24 10.28 4.76
N LEU A 186 0.57 9.27 5.32
CA LEU A 186 0.43 9.16 6.77
C LEU A 186 1.76 9.04 7.50
N VAL A 187 2.71 8.25 6.98
CA VAL A 187 4.06 8.13 7.54
C VAL A 187 4.78 9.48 7.49
N GLU A 188 4.75 10.17 6.35
CA GLU A 188 5.41 11.47 6.17
C GLU A 188 4.81 12.57 7.06
N GLU A 189 3.49 12.64 7.17
CA GLU A 189 2.81 13.61 8.04
C GLU A 189 3.07 13.35 9.52
N LEU A 190 3.14 12.08 9.93
CA LEU A 190 3.52 11.72 11.29
C LEU A 190 4.95 12.17 11.61
N GLU A 191 5.90 11.95 10.70
CA GLU A 191 7.27 12.43 10.86
C GLU A 191 7.33 13.96 10.92
N ARG A 192 6.59 14.65 10.06
CA ARG A 192 6.51 16.12 10.04
C ARG A 192 5.88 16.69 11.31
N ALA A 193 4.91 15.98 11.90
CA ALA A 193 4.31 16.32 13.19
C ALA A 193 5.21 16.00 14.39
N GLY A 194 6.41 15.43 14.16
CA GLY A 194 7.39 15.12 15.20
C GLY A 194 7.23 13.73 15.84
N ALA A 195 6.37 12.86 15.28
CA ALA A 195 6.28 11.48 15.74
C ALA A 195 7.53 10.71 15.33
N THR A 196 8.33 10.29 16.32
CA THR A 196 9.52 9.45 16.09
C THR A 196 9.19 7.96 16.14
N ARG A 197 8.06 7.58 16.75
CA ARG A 197 7.53 6.23 16.82
C ARG A 197 6.01 6.29 16.68
N ALA A 198 5.47 5.40 15.87
CA ALA A 198 4.04 5.18 15.70
C ALA A 198 3.81 3.81 15.07
N ARG A 199 2.58 3.32 15.18
CA ARG A 199 2.12 2.11 14.51
C ARG A 199 0.82 2.39 13.76
N LEU A 200 0.87 2.18 12.44
CA LEU A 200 -0.29 2.17 11.56
C LEU A 200 -0.84 0.75 11.49
N HIS A 201 -2.16 0.61 11.59
CA HIS A 201 -2.87 -0.66 11.47
C HIS A 201 -4.32 -0.45 11.04
N THR A 202 -4.95 -1.45 10.43
CA THR A 202 -6.40 -1.43 10.22
C THR A 202 -7.09 -1.96 11.48
N PRO A 203 -7.97 -1.17 12.13
CA PRO A 203 -8.67 -1.62 13.31
C PRO A 203 -9.67 -2.73 12.96
N ARG A 204 -9.83 -3.71 13.85
CA ARG A 204 -10.76 -4.84 13.64
C ARG A 204 -12.21 -4.39 13.47
N SER A 205 -12.60 -3.27 14.07
CA SER A 205 -13.94 -2.69 13.92
C SER A 205 -14.26 -2.25 12.49
N ALA A 206 -13.25 -2.11 11.63
CA ALA A 206 -13.42 -1.80 10.21
C ALA A 206 -13.56 -3.06 9.34
N TRP A 207 -13.42 -4.26 9.90
CA TRP A 207 -13.57 -5.51 9.16
C TRP A 207 -15.06 -5.88 9.06
N PRO A 208 -15.50 -6.57 8.00
CA PRO A 208 -16.82 -7.18 7.96
C PRO A 208 -17.05 -8.04 9.22
N LYS A 209 -18.25 -7.98 9.81
CA LYS A 209 -18.57 -8.61 11.11
C LYS A 209 -18.31 -10.12 11.17
N ASP A 210 -18.20 -10.78 10.01
CA ASP A 210 -18.05 -12.23 9.87
C ASP A 210 -16.69 -12.66 9.29
N TRP A 211 -15.67 -11.78 9.29
CA TRP A 211 -14.37 -12.08 8.70
C TRP A 211 -13.49 -12.98 9.60
N PRO A 212 -12.88 -14.06 9.08
CA PRO A 212 -12.04 -14.96 9.89
C PRO A 212 -10.81 -14.26 10.46
N THR A 213 -10.53 -14.51 11.74
CA THR A 213 -9.39 -13.95 12.47
C THR A 213 -8.32 -15.02 12.66
N ASP A 214 -7.33 -15.03 11.77
CA ASP A 214 -6.06 -15.73 12.01
C ASP A 214 -5.07 -14.82 12.76
#